data_AF-A0A428T1Y8-F1
#
_entry.id   AF-A0A428T1Y8-F1
#
_cell.length_a   1.000
_cell.length_b   1.000
_cell.length_c   1.000
_cell.angle_alpha   90.00
_cell.angle_beta   90.00
_cell.angle_gamma   90.00
#
_symmetry.space_group_name_H-M   'P 1'
#
loop_
_entity.id
_entity.type
_entity.pdbx_description
1 polymer ?
#
loop_
_entity_poly.entity_id
_entity_poly.type
_entity_poly.pdbx_seq_one_letter_code
_entity_poly.pdbx_strand_id
1 'polypeptide(L)'
;MKLSHSLLLTALSASSCAAAEDLQDEHPVLLLSEDESFHFELLVPLEEAIGGGSDINPVLQAAKNITPGDFDSFSEVFYQLANETKAQAEDPDFAYDPINVRDAWFSAATYFRRADFYLHSDWEDPLINSLWEEQTAAFNKGLASLPHPGKRIRVKADNFYRRSHLVHRV
;
A
#
# COMPACT_ATOMS: atom_id res chain seq x y z
N MET A 1 22.53 84.37 -3.34
CA MET A 1 21.54 85.23 -4.02
C MET A 1 20.75 84.35 -4.99
N LYS A 2 19.43 84.17 -4.75
CA LYS A 2 18.38 83.52 -5.59
C LYS A 2 18.46 81.97 -5.71
N LEU A 3 17.53 81.22 -5.09
CA LEU A 3 16.21 80.71 -5.58
C LEU A 3 16.39 79.70 -6.75
N SER A 4 15.75 78.54 -6.90
CA SER A 4 14.54 77.93 -6.32
C SER A 4 14.26 76.59 -7.07
N HIS A 5 13.76 75.57 -6.36
CA HIS A 5 12.86 74.45 -6.75
C HIS A 5 13.05 73.66 -8.08
N SER A 6 13.17 72.32 -7.98
CA SER A 6 12.10 71.40 -8.41
C SER A 6 12.43 69.91 -8.21
N LEU A 7 11.39 69.23 -7.73
CA LEU A 7 11.12 67.79 -7.69
C LEU A 7 11.36 67.10 -9.05
N LEU A 8 12.00 65.93 -9.08
CA LEU A 8 11.68 64.90 -10.08
C LEU A 8 12.06 63.50 -9.57
N LEU A 9 11.01 62.75 -9.25
CA LEU A 9 11.00 61.32 -9.01
C LEU A 9 11.08 60.60 -10.37
N THR A 10 12.09 59.75 -10.59
CA THR A 10 12.04 58.71 -11.64
C THR A 10 12.68 57.42 -11.13
N ALA A 11 11.93 56.35 -11.32
CA ALA A 11 12.20 54.99 -10.88
C ALA A 11 12.98 54.20 -11.95
N LEU A 12 13.34 52.98 -11.55
CA LEU A 12 13.48 51.79 -12.40
C LEU A 12 14.86 51.57 -13.05
N SER A 13 15.68 50.72 -12.42
CA SER A 13 16.16 49.45 -12.99
C SER A 13 17.37 48.91 -12.21
N ALA A 14 17.18 47.74 -11.59
CA ALA A 14 18.26 46.77 -11.46
C ALA A 14 17.61 45.38 -11.37
N SER A 15 17.67 44.67 -12.50
CA SER A 15 17.38 43.25 -12.59
C SER A 15 18.08 42.49 -11.47
N SER A 16 17.30 41.90 -10.59
CA SER A 16 17.63 40.60 -10.02
C SER A 16 16.53 39.66 -10.48
N CYS A 17 16.86 38.91 -11.54
CA CYS A 17 16.32 37.58 -11.75
C CYS A 17 16.77 36.76 -10.53
N ALA A 18 16.09 36.94 -9.41
CA ALA A 18 16.12 35.98 -8.34
C ALA A 18 15.36 34.79 -8.91
N ALA A 19 16.09 33.70 -9.14
CA ALA A 19 15.52 32.40 -9.40
C ALA A 19 14.29 32.27 -8.50
N ALA A 20 13.15 31.93 -9.11
CA ALA A 20 12.06 31.37 -8.34
C ALA A 20 12.70 30.16 -7.62
N GLU A 21 12.96 30.32 -6.32
CA GLU A 21 13.14 29.19 -5.45
C GLU A 21 11.91 28.33 -5.70
N ASP A 22 12.17 27.14 -6.25
CA ASP A 22 11.21 26.07 -6.36
C ASP A 22 10.66 25.88 -4.94
N LEU A 23 9.51 26.49 -4.67
CA LEU A 23 8.73 26.22 -3.48
C LEU A 23 8.23 24.79 -3.68
N GLN A 24 9.10 23.83 -3.40
CA GLN A 24 8.68 22.46 -3.18
C GLN A 24 7.56 22.57 -2.15
N ASP A 25 6.34 22.22 -2.56
CA ASP A 25 5.22 21.98 -1.67
C ASP A 25 5.74 20.99 -0.63
N GLU A 26 6.15 21.51 0.54
CA GLU A 26 6.77 20.70 1.57
C GLU A 26 5.63 19.87 2.19
N HIS A 27 5.43 18.68 1.64
CA HIS A 27 4.42 17.77 2.14
C HIS A 27 4.72 17.49 3.62
N PRO A 28 3.70 17.55 4.50
CA PRO A 28 3.90 17.42 5.95
C PRO A 28 4.40 16.01 6.37
N VAL A 29 4.48 15.08 5.42
CA VAL A 29 4.86 13.68 5.59
C VAL A 29 5.71 13.21 4.42
N LEU A 30 6.53 12.19 4.65
CA LEU A 30 7.29 11.52 3.59
C LEU A 30 6.33 10.81 2.64
N LEU A 31 6.36 11.20 1.36
CA LEU A 31 5.62 10.52 0.31
C LEU A 31 6.31 9.21 -0.08
N LEU A 32 5.50 8.16 -0.24
CA LEU A 32 5.95 6.85 -0.71
C LEU A 32 5.86 6.71 -2.25
N SER A 33 5.15 7.63 -2.90
CA SER A 33 4.97 7.74 -4.34
C SER A 33 4.69 9.20 -4.69
N GLU A 34 5.12 9.64 -5.87
CA GLU A 34 4.73 10.95 -6.44
C GLU A 34 3.26 10.98 -6.88
N ASP A 35 2.67 9.81 -7.13
CA ASP A 35 1.23 9.66 -7.36
C ASP A 35 0.49 9.58 -6.01
N GLU A 36 -0.45 10.51 -5.78
CA GLU A 36 -1.20 10.64 -4.53
C GLU A 36 -2.06 9.40 -4.21
N SER A 37 -2.64 8.76 -5.24
CA SER A 37 -3.45 7.55 -5.05
C SER A 37 -2.58 6.40 -4.59
N PHE A 38 -1.43 6.21 -5.24
CA PHE A 38 -0.47 5.17 -4.89
C PHE A 38 0.12 5.42 -3.51
N HIS A 39 0.41 6.68 -3.18
CA HIS A 39 0.88 7.04 -1.84
C HIS A 39 -0.12 6.58 -0.78
N PHE A 40 -1.40 6.93 -0.92
CA PHE A 40 -2.43 6.50 0.02
C PHE A 40 -2.55 4.98 0.10
N GLU A 41 -2.56 4.31 -1.05
CA GLU A 41 -2.71 2.85 -1.14
C GLU A 41 -1.50 2.08 -0.59
N LEU A 42 -0.31 2.67 -0.57
CA LEU A 42 0.89 2.13 0.08
C LEU A 42 0.86 2.30 1.62
N LEU A 43 0.13 3.27 2.14
CA LEU A 43 -0.04 3.43 3.59
C LEU A 43 -0.88 2.31 4.21
N VAL A 44 -1.79 1.71 3.45
CA VAL A 44 -2.65 0.60 3.92
C VAL A 44 -1.81 -0.61 4.34
N PRO A 45 -1.00 -1.24 3.46
CA PRO A 45 -0.14 -2.33 3.91
C PRO A 45 0.94 -1.85 4.89
N LEU A 46 1.32 -0.57 4.92
CA LEU A 46 2.25 -0.09 5.96
C LEU A 46 1.62 -0.08 7.36
N GLU A 47 0.33 0.27 7.46
CA GLU A 47 -0.44 0.22 8.72
C GLU A 47 -0.65 -1.22 9.20
N GLU A 48 -0.98 -2.13 8.29
CA GLU A 48 -1.20 -3.55 8.61
C GLU A 48 0.05 -4.22 9.21
N ALA A 49 1.24 -3.64 9.04
CA ALA A 49 2.50 -4.18 9.56
C ALA A 49 2.53 -4.23 11.09
N ILE A 50 1.81 -3.30 11.74
CA ILE A 50 1.69 -3.27 13.21
C ILE A 50 0.95 -4.51 13.73
N GLY A 51 0.04 -5.06 12.92
CA GLY A 51 -0.78 -6.24 13.25
C GLY A 51 -0.24 -7.57 12.72
N GLY A 52 0.94 -7.59 12.09
CA GLY A 52 1.49 -8.79 11.41
C GLY A 52 0.77 -9.14 10.10
N GLY A 53 0.03 -8.18 9.53
CA GLY A 53 -0.62 -8.32 8.21
C GLY A 53 0.28 -7.96 7.04
N SER A 54 1.51 -7.52 7.30
CA SER A 54 2.53 -7.17 6.32
C SER A 54 3.87 -6.92 7.05
N ASP A 55 4.92 -6.66 6.27
CA ASP A 55 6.21 -6.19 6.77
C ASP A 55 6.57 -4.81 6.22
N ILE A 56 7.22 -3.97 7.04
CA ILE A 56 7.62 -2.60 6.69
C ILE A 56 8.63 -2.61 5.53
N ASN A 57 9.69 -3.41 5.63
CA ASN A 57 10.78 -3.39 4.64
C ASN A 57 10.30 -3.80 3.23
N PRO A 58 9.56 -4.90 3.04
CA PRO A 58 9.02 -5.25 1.72
C PRO A 58 8.04 -4.22 1.16
N VAL A 59 7.22 -3.58 2.00
CA VAL A 59 6.32 -2.50 1.54
C VAL A 59 7.10 -1.29 1.05
N LEU A 60 8.17 -0.88 1.76
CA LEU A 60 9.05 0.21 1.31
C LEU A 60 9.82 -0.16 0.05
N GLN A 61 10.20 -1.44 -0.11
CA GLN A 61 10.81 -1.93 -1.35
C GLN A 61 9.81 -1.91 -2.50
N ALA A 62 8.56 -2.34 -2.28
CA ALA A 62 7.51 -2.26 -3.27
C ALA A 62 7.26 -0.81 -3.70
N ALA A 63 7.13 0.11 -2.73
CA ALA A 63 6.98 1.54 -3.00
C ALA A 63 8.06 2.09 -3.93
N LYS A 64 9.32 1.66 -3.74
CA LYS A 64 10.45 2.06 -4.59
C LYS A 64 10.38 1.51 -6.01
N ASN A 65 9.80 0.31 -6.19
CA ASN A 65 9.79 -0.40 -7.46
C ASN A 65 8.54 -0.10 -8.31
N ILE A 66 7.49 0.45 -7.71
CA ILE A 66 6.26 0.82 -8.42
C ILE A 66 6.50 2.11 -9.20
N THR A 67 6.14 2.09 -10.48
CA THR A 67 6.18 3.29 -11.32
C THR A 67 4.95 4.15 -11.01
N PRO A 68 5.11 5.43 -10.60
CA PRO A 68 3.97 6.30 -10.28
C PRO A 68 3.01 6.45 -11.47
N GLY A 69 1.71 6.26 -11.23
CA GLY A 69 0.66 6.37 -12.24
C GLY A 69 0.51 5.14 -13.16
N ASP A 70 1.34 4.12 -13.01
CA ASP A 70 1.24 2.85 -13.75
C ASP A 70 0.53 1.78 -12.90
N PHE A 71 -0.75 1.56 -13.21
CA PHE A 71 -1.61 0.61 -12.49
C PHE A 71 -1.16 -0.85 -12.65
N ASP A 72 -0.56 -1.20 -13.78
CA ASP A 72 -0.03 -2.53 -14.03
C ASP A 72 1.22 -2.76 -13.18
N SER A 73 2.11 -1.76 -13.11
CA SER A 73 3.30 -1.80 -12.24
C SER A 73 2.94 -2.01 -10.77
N PHE A 74 1.90 -1.34 -10.26
CA PHE A 74 1.44 -1.55 -8.88
C PHE A 74 1.03 -3.01 -8.65
N SER A 75 0.20 -3.53 -9.56
CA SER A 75 -0.36 -4.87 -9.46
C SER A 75 0.73 -5.94 -9.58
N GLU A 76 1.67 -5.78 -10.52
CA GLU A 76 2.78 -6.70 -10.75
C GLU A 76 3.74 -6.76 -9.56
N VAL A 77 4.16 -5.61 -9.02
CA VAL A 77 5.10 -5.55 -7.89
C VAL A 77 4.50 -6.25 -6.66
N PHE A 78 3.24 -5.98 -6.35
CA PHE A 78 2.58 -6.64 -5.22
C PHE A 78 2.32 -8.12 -5.48
N TYR A 79 2.03 -8.52 -6.72
CA TYR A 79 1.87 -9.93 -7.07
C TYR A 79 3.19 -10.70 -6.91
N GLN A 80 4.32 -10.14 -7.35
CA GLN A 80 5.63 -10.74 -7.16
C GLN A 80 5.96 -10.86 -5.67
N LEU A 81 5.80 -9.77 -4.92
CA LEU A 81 6.01 -9.76 -3.46
C LEU A 81 5.14 -10.81 -2.75
N ALA A 82 3.86 -10.92 -3.10
CA ALA A 82 2.96 -11.90 -2.52
C ALA A 82 3.43 -13.35 -2.75
N ASN A 83 3.91 -13.66 -3.96
CA ASN A 83 4.42 -14.97 -4.29
C ASN A 83 5.74 -15.29 -3.56
N GLU A 84 6.64 -14.31 -3.43
CA GLU A 84 7.87 -14.46 -2.66
C GLU A 84 7.59 -14.72 -1.18
N THR A 85 6.70 -13.93 -0.57
CA THR A 85 6.29 -14.12 0.84
C THR A 85 5.56 -15.46 1.03
N LYS A 86 4.71 -15.86 0.08
CA LYS A 86 4.07 -17.18 0.09
C LYS A 86 5.11 -18.29 0.06
N ALA A 87 6.12 -18.20 -0.81
CA ALA A 87 7.19 -19.18 -0.89
C ALA A 87 7.98 -19.28 0.42
N GLN A 88 8.29 -18.15 1.05
CA GLN A 88 8.92 -18.10 2.38
C GLN A 88 8.06 -18.79 3.45
N ALA A 89 6.74 -18.59 3.43
CA ALA A 89 5.81 -19.21 4.37
C ALA A 89 5.64 -20.73 4.14
N GLU A 90 5.97 -21.24 2.95
CA GLU A 90 5.94 -22.67 2.61
C GLU A 90 7.28 -23.37 2.88
N ASP A 91 8.36 -22.61 3.02
CA ASP A 91 9.70 -23.13 3.19
C ASP A 91 9.91 -23.71 4.61
N PRO A 92 10.20 -25.02 4.74
CA PRO A 92 10.48 -25.66 6.02
C PRO A 92 11.65 -25.03 6.80
N ASP A 93 12.61 -24.43 6.11
CA ASP A 93 13.78 -23.81 6.75
C ASP A 93 13.40 -22.54 7.52
N PHE A 94 12.28 -21.89 7.15
CA PHE A 94 11.72 -20.73 7.84
C PHE A 94 10.67 -21.12 8.90
N ALA A 95 10.35 -22.41 9.03
CA ALA A 95 9.29 -22.91 9.92
C ALA A 95 9.70 -23.11 11.39
N TYR A 96 10.88 -22.61 11.79
CA TYR A 96 11.36 -22.73 13.18
C TYR A 96 10.59 -21.84 14.17
N ASP A 97 9.91 -20.79 13.69
CA ASP A 97 9.06 -19.92 14.48
C ASP A 97 7.62 -19.92 13.92
N PRO A 98 6.65 -20.52 14.63
CA PRO A 98 5.26 -20.57 14.16
C PRO A 98 4.60 -19.19 14.08
N ILE A 99 5.09 -18.19 14.82
CA ILE A 99 4.60 -16.81 14.74
C ILE A 99 5.04 -16.19 13.41
N ASN A 100 6.32 -16.37 13.05
CA ASN A 100 6.85 -15.88 11.78
C ASN A 100 6.11 -16.48 10.59
N VAL A 101 5.88 -17.81 10.58
CA VAL A 101 5.12 -18.48 9.51
C VAL A 101 3.70 -17.95 9.42
N ARG A 102 3.02 -17.74 10.56
CA ARG A 102 1.68 -17.16 10.60
C ARG A 102 1.66 -15.76 9.98
N ASP A 103 2.57 -14.89 10.39
CA ASP A 103 2.60 -13.49 9.95
C ASP A 103 2.99 -13.40 8.47
N ALA A 104 3.85 -14.29 7.98
CA ALA A 104 4.13 -14.45 6.54
C ALA A 104 2.87 -14.86 5.75
N TRP A 105 2.04 -15.77 6.28
CA TRP A 105 0.77 -16.13 5.64
C TRP A 105 -0.23 -14.97 5.58
N PHE A 106 -0.31 -14.15 6.62
CA PHE A 106 -1.16 -12.95 6.60
C PHE A 106 -0.60 -11.89 5.66
N SER A 107 0.72 -11.67 5.68
CA SER A 107 1.42 -10.77 4.76
C SER A 107 1.20 -11.14 3.30
N ALA A 108 1.37 -12.41 2.93
CA ALA A 108 1.07 -12.89 1.58
C ALA A 108 -0.40 -12.63 1.19
N ALA A 109 -1.35 -12.87 2.10
CA ALA A 109 -2.76 -12.58 1.85
C ALA A 109 -3.02 -11.09 1.60
N THR A 110 -2.34 -10.21 2.33
CA THR A 110 -2.40 -8.77 2.11
C THR A 110 -1.78 -8.38 0.78
N TYR A 111 -0.61 -8.89 0.43
CA TYR A 111 0.04 -8.54 -0.83
C TYR A 111 -0.75 -9.00 -2.05
N PHE A 112 -1.39 -10.18 -2.01
CA PHE A 112 -2.34 -10.58 -3.07
C PHE A 112 -3.55 -9.65 -3.16
N ARG A 113 -4.08 -9.16 -2.03
CA ARG A 113 -5.16 -8.16 -2.00
C ARG A 113 -4.73 -6.82 -2.58
N ARG A 114 -3.48 -6.41 -2.33
CA ARG A 114 -2.91 -5.18 -2.89
C ARG A 114 -2.73 -5.31 -4.40
N ALA A 115 -2.28 -6.46 -4.89
CA ALA A 115 -2.11 -6.73 -6.31
C ALA A 115 -3.43 -6.65 -7.11
N ASP A 116 -4.55 -6.95 -6.45
CA ASP A 116 -5.89 -6.94 -7.06
C ASP A 116 -6.47 -5.51 -7.20
N PHE A 117 -5.96 -4.54 -6.44
CA PHE A 117 -6.64 -3.28 -6.18
C PHE A 117 -6.97 -2.48 -7.45
N TYR A 118 -5.98 -2.30 -8.35
CA TYR A 118 -6.14 -1.48 -9.56
C TYR A 118 -6.63 -2.25 -10.79
N LEU A 119 -6.84 -3.56 -10.71
CA LEU A 119 -7.31 -4.39 -11.84
C LEU A 119 -8.78 -4.16 -12.19
N HIS A 120 -9.55 -3.55 -11.29
CA HIS A 120 -11.00 -3.34 -11.43
C HIS A 120 -11.44 -2.32 -12.51
N SER A 121 -10.50 -1.83 -13.32
CA SER A 121 -10.83 -1.15 -14.56
C SER A 121 -11.41 -2.11 -15.61
N ASP A 122 -11.02 -3.39 -15.56
CA ASP A 122 -11.60 -4.50 -16.32
C ASP A 122 -12.07 -5.62 -15.38
N TRP A 123 -13.38 -5.69 -15.15
CA TRP A 123 -13.97 -6.71 -14.27
C TRP A 123 -13.95 -8.13 -14.87
N GLU A 124 -13.63 -8.27 -16.16
CA GLU A 124 -13.51 -9.56 -16.82
C GLU A 124 -12.08 -10.13 -16.75
N ASP A 125 -11.13 -9.39 -16.18
CA ASP A 125 -9.75 -9.86 -16.01
C ASP A 125 -9.72 -11.15 -15.14
N PRO A 126 -9.27 -12.30 -15.70
CA PRO A 126 -9.20 -13.55 -14.97
C PRO A 126 -8.22 -13.50 -13.78
N LEU A 127 -7.30 -12.54 -13.75
CA LEU A 127 -6.36 -12.35 -12.66
C LEU A 127 -7.07 -12.00 -11.35
N ILE A 128 -8.17 -11.25 -11.39
CA ILE A 128 -8.97 -10.88 -10.20
C ILE A 128 -9.41 -12.13 -9.43
N ASN A 129 -9.98 -13.11 -10.13
CA ASN A 129 -10.42 -14.36 -9.49
C ASN A 129 -9.24 -15.18 -8.94
N SER A 130 -8.13 -15.20 -9.67
CA SER A 130 -6.93 -15.93 -9.26
C SER A 130 -6.30 -15.31 -7.99
N LEU A 131 -6.18 -13.99 -7.94
CA LEU A 131 -5.71 -13.23 -6.78
C LEU A 131 -6.67 -13.41 -5.59
N TRP A 132 -7.97 -13.40 -5.85
CA TRP A 132 -8.97 -13.67 -4.82
C TRP A 132 -8.79 -15.05 -4.19
N GLU A 133 -8.56 -16.08 -4.99
CA GLU A 133 -8.31 -17.45 -4.52
C GLU A 133 -7.03 -17.52 -3.69
N GLU A 134 -5.94 -16.92 -4.17
CA GLU A 134 -4.65 -16.91 -3.49
C GLU A 134 -4.69 -16.17 -2.16
N GLN A 135 -5.25 -14.95 -2.10
CA GLN A 135 -5.40 -14.23 -0.84
C GLN A 135 -6.26 -15.03 0.15
N THR A 136 -7.31 -15.69 -0.34
CA THR A 136 -8.24 -16.45 0.49
C THR A 136 -7.60 -17.71 1.04
N ALA A 137 -6.73 -18.35 0.27
CA ALA A 137 -5.95 -19.52 0.67
C ALA A 137 -4.87 -19.14 1.69
N ALA A 138 -4.08 -18.10 1.41
CA ALA A 138 -3.06 -17.59 2.32
C ALA A 138 -3.66 -17.16 3.68
N PHE A 139 -4.76 -16.40 3.65
CA PHE A 139 -5.46 -15.99 4.88
C PHE A 139 -5.95 -17.19 5.70
N ASN A 140 -6.39 -18.29 5.07
CA ASN A 140 -6.79 -19.49 5.81
C ASN A 140 -5.62 -20.15 6.52
N LYS A 141 -4.46 -20.22 5.86
CA LYS A 141 -3.26 -20.81 6.45
C LYS A 141 -2.84 -19.99 7.67
N GLY A 142 -2.84 -18.65 7.56
CA GLY A 142 -2.63 -17.75 8.69
C GLY A 142 -3.66 -17.95 9.81
N LEU A 143 -4.94 -17.96 9.47
CA LEU A 143 -6.03 -18.15 10.45
C LEU A 143 -5.94 -19.49 11.20
N ALA A 144 -5.58 -20.56 10.51
CA ALA A 144 -5.44 -21.90 11.09
C ALA A 144 -4.27 -22.00 12.08
N SER A 145 -3.28 -21.13 11.96
CA SER A 145 -2.11 -21.08 12.85
C SER A 145 -2.29 -20.20 14.09
N LEU A 146 -3.42 -19.51 14.24
CA LEU A 146 -3.72 -18.75 15.45
C LEU A 146 -3.97 -19.67 16.67
N PRO A 147 -3.66 -19.22 17.90
CA PRO A 147 -3.95 -19.99 19.12
C PRO A 147 -5.43 -20.34 19.27
N HIS A 148 -6.32 -19.45 18.79
CA HIS A 148 -7.76 -19.65 18.77
C HIS A 148 -8.26 -19.41 17.34
N PRO A 149 -8.20 -20.43 16.45
CA PRO A 149 -8.56 -20.26 15.05
C PRO A 149 -10.00 -19.81 14.89
N GLY A 150 -10.21 -18.73 14.15
CA GLY A 150 -11.55 -18.32 13.73
C GLY A 150 -12.16 -19.38 12.81
N LYS A 151 -13.48 -19.61 12.94
CA LYS A 151 -14.20 -20.51 12.03
C LYS A 151 -14.91 -19.71 10.96
N ARG A 152 -14.74 -20.11 9.70
CA ARG A 152 -15.59 -19.59 8.62
C ARG A 152 -17.01 -20.08 8.82
N ILE A 153 -17.94 -19.13 8.85
CA ILE A 153 -19.36 -19.40 8.89
C ILE A 153 -20.06 -18.73 7.70
N ARG A 154 -21.10 -19.39 7.20
CA ARG A 154 -22.01 -18.80 6.22
C ARG A 154 -23.24 -18.31 6.96
N VAL A 155 -23.41 -16.99 7.03
CA VAL A 155 -24.58 -16.37 7.62
C VAL A 155 -25.65 -16.27 6.53
N LYS A 156 -26.80 -16.89 6.75
CA LYS A 156 -27.94 -16.81 5.84
C LYS A 156 -28.52 -15.39 5.92
N ALA A 157 -28.57 -14.70 4.78
CA ALA A 157 -29.40 -13.52 4.56
C ALA A 157 -30.63 -13.90 3.75
N ASP A 158 -31.54 -12.95 3.51
CA ASP A 158 -32.85 -13.22 2.91
C ASP A 158 -32.75 -14.00 1.59
N ASN A 159 -31.80 -13.63 0.72
CA ASN A 159 -31.62 -14.22 -0.62
C ASN A 159 -30.19 -14.69 -0.95
N PHE A 160 -29.24 -14.61 -0.01
CA PHE A 160 -27.84 -15.02 -0.24
C PHE A 160 -27.13 -15.40 1.06
N TYR A 161 -25.91 -15.93 0.97
CA TYR A 161 -25.07 -16.20 2.14
C TYR A 161 -23.91 -15.22 2.22
N ARG A 162 -23.67 -14.64 3.41
CA ARG A 162 -22.43 -13.88 3.69
C ARG A 162 -21.39 -14.79 4.33
N ARG A 163 -20.16 -14.74 3.80
CA ARG A 163 -18.99 -15.36 4.45
C ARG A 163 -18.53 -14.44 5.59
N SER A 164 -18.34 -15.01 6.77
CA SER A 164 -17.81 -14.31 7.95
C SER A 164 -16.88 -15.23 8.75
N HIS A 165 -16.04 -14.66 9.61
CA HIS A 165 -15.20 -15.40 10.56
C HIS A 165 -15.73 -15.18 11.97
N LEU A 166 -15.97 -16.28 12.69
CA LEU A 166 -16.36 -16.26 14.10
C LEU A 166 -15.14 -16.60 14.96
N VAL A 167 -14.74 -15.67 15.82
CA VAL A 167 -13.75 -15.92 16.88
C VAL A 167 -14.52 -16.07 18.19
N HIS A 168 -14.41 -17.23 18.84
CA HIS A 168 -14.97 -17.40 20.18
C HIS A 168 -14.10 -16.61 21.16
N ARG A 169 -14.67 -15.61 21.85
CA ARG A 169 -14.02 -15.01 23.03
C ARG A 169 -13.94 -16.08 24.11
N VAL A 170 -12.73 -16.30 24.63
CA VAL A 170 -12.47 -17.01 25.89
C VAL A 170 -12.63 -16.05 27.05
#